data_AF-A0A9K3HME5-F1
#
_entry.id   AF-A0A9K3HME5-F1
#
_cell.length_a   1.000
_cell.length_b   1.000
_cell.length_c   1.000
_cell.angle_alpha   90.00
_cell.angle_beta   90.00
_cell.angle_gamma   90.00
#
_symmetry.space_group_name_H-M   'P 1'
#
loop_
_entity.id
_entity.type
_entity.pdbx_description
1 polymer ?
#
loop_
_entity_poly.entity_id
_entity_poly.type
_entity_poly.pdbx_seq_one_letter_code
_entity_poly.pdbx_strand_id
1 'polypeptide(L)'
;MSIYGIVIALFKDVPDVEGDKINGINSFALQFGQKKVFWISIWLLEMAFGVAIIIGLSSTRIWIRSIMVIGHSILGFILWTNANLVDLKSNEAIESFYLFIWKLYYVEYLFAPMLRF
;
A
#
# COMPACT_ATOMS: atom_id res chain seq x y z
N MET A 1 4.34 -2.89 -10.01
CA MET A 1 4.80 -3.85 -8.99
C MET A 1 5.90 -3.34 -8.07
N SER A 2 6.91 -2.60 -8.56
CA SER A 2 8.04 -2.16 -7.71
C SER A 2 7.64 -1.30 -6.50
N ILE A 3 6.62 -0.43 -6.62
CA ILE A 3 6.12 0.38 -5.50
C ILE A 3 5.56 -0.50 -4.38
N TYR A 4 4.79 -1.53 -4.71
CA TYR A 4 4.27 -2.47 -3.72
C TYR A 4 5.40 -3.24 -3.01
N GLY A 5 6.45 -3.62 -3.73
CA GLY A 5 7.63 -4.24 -3.13
C GLY A 5 8.31 -3.32 -2.11
N ILE A 6 8.47 -2.02 -2.44
CA ILE A 6 8.98 -1.00 -1.51
C ILE A 6 8.08 -0.89 -0.29
N VAL A 7 6.77 -0.78 -0.49
CA VAL A 7 5.81 -0.67 0.61
C VAL A 7 5.85 -1.89 1.51
N ILE A 8 5.85 -3.10 0.96
CA ILE A 8 5.95 -4.35 1.73
C ILE A 8 7.25 -4.39 2.55
N ALA A 9 8.37 -3.92 1.98
CA ALA A 9 9.64 -3.86 2.66
C ALA A 9 9.68 -2.82 3.77
N LEU A 10 9.03 -1.66 3.60
CA LEU A 10 8.93 -0.64 4.64
C LEU A 10 7.96 -1.06 5.75
N PHE A 11 6.83 -1.66 5.37
CA PHE A 11 5.73 -1.93 6.28
C PHE A 11 6.03 -3.09 7.23
N LYS A 12 6.85 -4.06 6.81
CA LYS A 12 7.24 -5.19 7.67
C LYS A 12 7.98 -4.75 8.94
N ASP A 13 8.70 -3.62 8.88
CA ASP A 13 9.48 -3.08 9.99
C ASP A 13 8.64 -2.16 10.91
N VAL A 14 7.42 -1.79 10.51
CA VAL A 14 6.53 -0.90 11.28
C VAL A 14 6.13 -1.51 12.63
N PRO A 15 5.70 -2.78 12.77
CA PRO A 15 5.41 -3.36 14.07
C PRO A 15 6.67 -3.72 14.87
N ASP A 16 7.85 -3.78 14.24
CA ASP A 16 9.08 -4.34 14.84
C ASP A 16 10.07 -3.28 15.37
N VAL A 17 9.62 -2.03 15.56
CA VAL A 17 10.51 -0.94 15.98
C VAL A 17 11.23 -1.21 17.31
N GLU A 18 10.55 -1.83 18.28
CA GLU A 18 11.16 -2.17 19.56
C GLU A 18 12.16 -3.33 19.44
N GLY A 19 11.82 -4.36 18.65
CA GLY A 19 12.70 -5.50 18.38
C GLY A 19 13.97 -5.06 17.66
N ASP A 20 13.83 -4.23 16.62
CA ASP A 20 14.94 -3.64 15.89
C ASP A 20 15.89 -2.86 16.79
N LYS A 21 15.33 -2.05 17.70
CA LYS A 21 16.12 -1.27 18.68
C LYS A 21 16.94 -2.17 19.60
N ILE A 22 16.34 -3.24 20.13
CA ILE A 22 17.02 -4.17 21.04
C ILE A 22 18.15 -4.93 20.31
N ASN A 23 17.91 -5.30 19.05
CA ASN A 23 18.86 -6.05 18.23
C ASN A 23 19.90 -5.17 17.51
N GLY A 24 19.86 -3.84 17.69
CA GLY A 24 20.77 -2.91 17.05
C GLY A 24 20.58 -2.78 15.53
N ILE A 25 19.39 -3.14 15.03
CA ILE A 25 19.02 -3.03 13.62
C ILE A 25 18.54 -1.60 13.36
N ASN A 26 19.17 -0.91 12.41
CA ASN A 26 18.84 0.48 12.08
C ASN A 26 17.78 0.57 10.97
N SER A 27 16.56 0.09 11.23
CA SER A 27 15.47 0.10 10.23
C SER A 27 14.93 1.49 9.94
N PHE A 28 14.20 1.64 8.82
CA PHE A 28 13.60 2.91 8.43
C PHE A 28 12.52 3.35 9.44
N ALA A 29 11.75 2.40 9.97
CA ALA A 29 10.75 2.62 11.00
C ALA A 29 11.39 3.08 12.33
N LEU A 30 12.55 2.54 12.69
CA LEU A 30 13.31 2.99 13.87
C LEU A 30 13.84 4.43 13.70
N GLN A 31 14.35 4.78 12.52
CA GLN A 31 14.94 6.10 12.26
C GLN A 31 13.90 7.23 12.16
N PHE A 32 12.80 7.00 11.43
CA PHE A 32 11.82 8.04 11.12
C PHE A 32 10.55 7.96 11.98
N GLY A 33 10.37 6.85 12.69
CA GLY A 33 9.23 6.59 13.56
C GLY A 33 8.12 5.82 12.83
N GLN A 34 7.58 4.83 13.53
CA GLN A 34 6.50 3.94 13.12
C GLN A 34 5.36 4.65 12.38
N LYS A 35 4.76 5.68 13.00
CA LYS A 35 3.64 6.43 12.43
C LYS A 35 3.97 7.09 11.09
N LYS A 36 5.17 7.66 10.95
CA LYS A 36 5.56 8.33 9.70
C LYS A 36 5.75 7.30 8.59
N VAL A 37 6.43 6.19 8.87
CA VAL A 37 6.67 5.11 7.90
C VAL A 37 5.38 4.43 7.47
N PHE A 38 4.45 4.22 8.40
CA PHE A 38 3.09 3.77 8.08
C PHE A 38 2.45 4.68 7.03
N TRP A 39 2.35 5.99 7.30
CA TRP A 39 1.68 6.92 6.39
C TRP A 39 2.41 7.12 5.07
N ILE A 40 3.75 7.11 5.06
CA ILE A 40 4.53 7.11 3.80
C ILE A 40 4.14 5.91 2.95
N SER A 41 3.99 4.73 3.55
CA SER A 41 3.60 3.52 2.86
C SER A 41 2.18 3.64 2.25
N ILE A 42 1.23 4.21 3.00
CA ILE A 42 -0.13 4.46 2.48
C ILE A 42 -0.09 5.43 1.29
N TRP A 43 0.62 6.55 1.41
CA TRP A 43 0.75 7.53 0.33
C TRP A 43 1.40 6.95 -0.93
N LEU A 44 2.41 6.09 -0.78
CA LEU A 44 3.02 5.39 -1.91
C LEU A 44 2.01 4.51 -2.66
N LEU A 45 1.15 3.78 -1.93
CA LEU A 45 0.09 2.97 -2.53
C LEU A 45 -0.99 3.83 -3.20
N GLU A 46 -1.46 4.91 -2.54
CA GLU A 46 -2.42 5.84 -3.13
C GLU A 46 -1.89 6.48 -4.43
N MET A 47 -0.61 6.85 -4.47
CA MET A 47 0.03 7.34 -5.69
C MET A 47 0.07 6.26 -6.78
N ALA A 48 0.35 5.00 -6.42
CA ALA A 48 0.31 3.89 -7.38
C ALA A 48 -1.09 3.72 -7.98
N PHE A 49 -2.14 3.77 -7.15
CA PHE A 49 -3.53 3.76 -7.61
C PHE A 49 -3.86 4.96 -8.49
N GLY A 50 -3.42 6.16 -8.12
CA GLY A 50 -3.58 7.37 -8.91
C GLY A 50 -2.93 7.26 -10.30
N VAL A 51 -1.71 6.71 -10.37
CA VAL A 51 -1.03 6.44 -11.65
C VAL A 51 -1.81 5.42 -12.49
N ALA A 52 -2.32 4.35 -11.88
CA ALA A 52 -3.13 3.36 -12.58
C ALA A 52 -4.42 3.97 -13.15
N ILE A 53 -5.08 4.89 -12.42
CA ILE A 53 -6.25 5.65 -12.90
C ILE A 53 -5.86 6.50 -14.12
N ILE A 54 -4.76 7.25 -14.05
CA ILE A 54 -4.29 8.10 -15.15
C ILE A 54 -4.00 7.26 -16.40
N ILE A 55 -3.34 6.11 -16.24
CA ILE A 55 -3.10 5.16 -17.33
C ILE A 55 -4.43 4.68 -17.92
N GLY A 56 -5.39 4.28 -17.07
CA GLY A 56 -6.72 3.84 -17.50
C GLY A 56 -7.48 4.89 -18.30
N LEU A 57 -7.40 6.16 -17.91
CA LEU A 57 -8.02 7.29 -18.63
C LEU A 57 -7.47 7.45 -20.04
N SER A 58 -6.22 7.06 -20.28
CA SER A 58 -5.59 7.13 -21.61
C SER A 58 -6.02 6.00 -22.56
N SER A 59 -6.64 4.92 -22.07
CA SER A 59 -7.08 3.81 -22.92
C SER A 59 -8.26 4.23 -23.81
N THR A 60 -8.23 3.83 -25.07
CA THR A 60 -9.34 4.03 -26.04
C THR A 60 -10.49 3.05 -25.84
N ARG A 61 -10.27 1.96 -25.08
CA ARG A 61 -11.26 0.92 -24.82
C ARG A 61 -12.06 1.29 -23.58
N ILE A 62 -13.36 1.55 -23.76
CA ILE A 62 -14.23 2.00 -22.67
C ILE A 62 -14.27 1.03 -21.49
N TRP A 63 -14.21 -0.28 -21.75
CA TRP A 63 -14.23 -1.30 -20.69
C TRP A 63 -12.94 -1.31 -19.87
N ILE A 64 -11.76 -1.18 -20.50
CA ILE A 64 -10.48 -1.04 -19.79
C ILE A 64 -10.49 0.24 -18.95
N ARG A 65 -10.89 1.36 -19.57
CA ARG A 65 -10.98 2.66 -18.88
C ARG A 65 -11.85 2.56 -17.63
N SER A 66 -13.06 2.00 -17.75
CA SER A 66 -13.97 1.86 -16.62
C SER A 66 -13.39 0.98 -15.52
N ILE A 67 -12.79 -0.18 -15.86
CA ILE A 67 -12.22 -1.09 -14.87
C ILE A 67 -11.03 -0.45 -14.15
N MET A 68 -10.14 0.20 -14.88
CA MET A 68 -8.96 0.86 -14.31
C MET A 68 -9.37 2.03 -13.41
N VAL A 69 -10.27 2.91 -13.85
CA VAL A 69 -10.68 4.08 -13.07
C VAL A 69 -11.49 3.67 -11.85
N ILE A 70 -12.55 2.89 -12.03
CA ILE A 70 -13.45 2.51 -10.93
C ILE A 70 -12.74 1.55 -9.98
N GLY A 71 -12.03 0.54 -10.50
CA GLY A 71 -11.33 -0.45 -9.68
C GLY A 71 -10.31 0.17 -8.76
N HIS A 72 -9.37 0.97 -9.29
CA HIS A 72 -8.34 1.59 -8.47
C HIS A 72 -8.88 2.71 -7.57
N SER A 73 -9.98 3.39 -7.95
CA SER A 73 -10.65 4.35 -7.06
C SER A 73 -11.26 3.66 -5.84
N ILE A 74 -11.89 2.48 -6.04
CA ILE A 74 -12.42 1.67 -4.95
C ILE A 74 -11.28 1.14 -4.07
N LEU A 75 -10.19 0.64 -4.67
CA LEU A 75 -9.04 0.15 -3.91
C LEU A 75 -8.39 1.24 -3.06
N GLY A 76 -8.17 2.43 -3.62
CA GLY A 76 -7.68 3.59 -2.86
C GLY A 76 -8.64 3.99 -1.74
N PHE A 77 -9.94 4.08 -2.02
CA PHE A 77 -10.92 4.39 -0.97
C PHE A 77 -10.91 3.37 0.18
N ILE A 78 -10.84 2.07 -0.13
CA ILE A 78 -10.77 1.00 0.88
C ILE A 78 -9.46 1.11 1.66
N LEU A 79 -8.32 1.30 0.97
CA LEU A 79 -7.02 1.46 1.61
C LEU A 79 -7.03 2.65 2.58
N TRP A 80 -7.40 3.84 2.10
CA TRP A 80 -7.47 5.05 2.90
C TRP A 80 -8.36 4.89 4.13
N THR A 81 -9.56 4.33 3.95
CA THR A 81 -10.51 4.12 5.04
C THR A 81 -9.93 3.17 6.09
N ASN A 82 -9.42 2.02 5.68
CA ASN A 82 -8.85 1.05 6.62
C ASN A 82 -7.60 1.61 7.32
N ALA A 83 -6.75 2.37 6.61
CA ALA A 83 -5.55 2.98 7.18
C ALA A 83 -5.87 3.95 8.32
N ASN A 84 -6.96 4.71 8.22
CA ASN A 84 -7.42 5.63 9.26
C ASN A 84 -8.00 4.92 10.49
N LEU A 85 -8.37 3.63 10.38
CA LEU A 85 -8.94 2.83 11.46
C LEU A 85 -7.87 2.03 12.23
N VAL A 86 -6.63 1.96 11.74
CA VAL A 86 -5.55 1.21 12.41
C VAL A 86 -5.14 1.91 13.69
N ASP A 87 -5.22 1.19 14.82
CA ASP A 87 -4.57 1.61 16.05
C ASP A 87 -3.05 1.34 15.96
N LEU A 88 -2.28 2.40 15.72
CA LEU A 88 -0.82 2.31 15.62
C LEU A 88 -0.11 2.01 16.95
N LYS A 89 -0.84 1.87 18.06
CA LYS A 89 -0.29 1.41 19.33
C LYS A 89 -0.39 -0.10 19.52
N SER A 90 -1.16 -0.81 18.69
CA SER A 90 -1.28 -2.27 18.72
C SER A 90 -0.50 -2.87 17.56
N ASN A 91 0.52 -3.66 17.87
CA ASN A 91 1.28 -4.38 16.85
C ASN A 91 0.40 -5.39 16.11
N GLU A 92 -0.57 -6.00 16.79
CA GLU A 92 -1.54 -6.92 16.18
C GLU A 92 -2.41 -6.21 15.14
N ALA A 93 -2.84 -4.97 15.42
CA ALA A 93 -3.60 -4.18 14.46
C ALA A 93 -2.76 -3.81 13.23
N ILE A 94 -1.47 -3.47 13.43
CA ILE A 94 -0.53 -3.16 12.35
C ILE A 94 -0.22 -4.39 11.51
N GLU A 95 0.03 -5.54 12.13
CA GLU A 95 0.28 -6.81 11.43
C GLU A 95 -0.94 -7.27 10.63
N SER A 96 -2.15 -7.15 11.21
CA SER A 96 -3.39 -7.41 10.50
C SER A 96 -3.53 -6.51 9.26
N PHE A 97 -3.19 -5.23 9.39
CA PHE A 97 -3.19 -4.29 8.28
C PHE A 97 -2.09 -4.60 7.25
N TYR A 98 -0.93 -5.09 7.68
CA TYR A 98 0.13 -5.57 6.79
C TYR A 98 -0.33 -6.74 5.92
N LEU A 99 -1.04 -7.71 6.51
CA LEU A 99 -1.67 -8.80 5.76
C LEU A 99 -2.76 -8.31 4.80
N PHE A 100 -3.47 -7.23 5.18
CA PHE A 100 -4.40 -6.57 4.27
C PHE A 100 -3.68 -5.92 3.07
N ILE A 101 -2.53 -5.27 3.26
CA ILE A 101 -1.69 -4.78 2.15
C ILE A 101 -1.28 -5.92 1.20
N TRP A 102 -0.91 -7.08 1.74
CA TRP A 102 -0.64 -8.26 0.91
C TRP A 102 -1.83 -8.69 0.06
N LYS A 103 -3.06 -8.66 0.62
CA LYS A 103 -4.27 -8.92 -0.16
C LYS A 103 -4.46 -7.90 -1.29
N LEU A 104 -4.25 -6.61 -1.02
CA LEU A 104 -4.30 -5.56 -2.06
C LEU A 104 -3.26 -5.81 -3.16
N TYR A 105 -2.05 -6.24 -2.79
CA TYR A 105 -1.01 -6.59 -3.77
C TYR A 105 -1.46 -7.73 -4.70
N TYR A 106 -2.10 -8.78 -4.17
CA TYR A 106 -2.65 -9.85 -5.01
C TYR A 106 -3.77 -9.37 -5.93
N VAL A 107 -4.62 -8.45 -5.46
CA VAL A 107 -5.64 -7.83 -6.32
C VAL A 107 -4.97 -7.03 -7.44
N GLU A 108 -4.00 -6.17 -7.12
CA GLU A 108 -3.24 -5.42 -8.13
C GLU A 108 -2.59 -6.33 -9.17
N TYR A 109 -2.08 -7.49 -8.74
CA TYR A 109 -1.50 -8.48 -9.64
C TYR A 109 -2.50 -8.97 -10.70
N LEU A 110 -3.78 -9.09 -10.34
CA LEU A 110 -4.86 -9.43 -11.29
C LEU A 110 -5.17 -8.28 -12.26
N PHE A 111 -5.05 -7.02 -11.81
CA PHE A 111 -5.25 -5.83 -12.65
C PHE A 111 -4.06 -5.53 -13.57
N ALA A 112 -2.87 -6.03 -13.24
CA ALA A 112 -1.62 -5.72 -13.95
C ALA A 112 -1.66 -5.91 -15.49
N PRO A 113 -2.33 -6.94 -16.06
CA PRO A 113 -2.44 -7.08 -17.52
C PRO A 113 -3.18 -5.92 -18.18
N MET A 114 -4.12 -5.27 -17.47
CA MET A 114 -4.95 -4.18 -17.99
C MET A 114 -4.17 -2.88 -18.17
N LEU A 115 -3.06 -2.70 -17.46
CA LEU A 115 -2.15 -1.56 -17.61
C LEU A 115 -1.48 -1.47 -19.00
N ARG A 116 -1.58 -2.53 -19.81
CA ARG A 116 -0.97 -2.62 -21.15
C ARG A 116 -1.94 -2.35 -22.30
N PHE A 117 -3.22 -2.07 -22.01
CA PHE A 117 -4.30 -1.92 -22.99
C PHE A 117 -5.00 -0.57 -22.87
#